data_AF-A0A0M8XD84-F1
#
_entry.id   AF-A0A0M8XD84-F1
#
_cell.length_a   1.000
_cell.length_b   1.000
_cell.length_c   1.000
_cell.angle_alpha   90.00
_cell.angle_beta   90.00
_cell.angle_gamma   90.00
#
_symmetry.space_group_name_H-M   'P 1'
#
loop_
_entity.id
_entity.type
_entity.pdbx_description
1 polymer ?
#
loop_
_entity_poly.entity_id
_entity_poly.type
_entity_poly.pdbx_seq_one_letter_code
_entity_poly.pdbx_strand_id
1 'polypeptide(L)'
;GRLAAFVGGTDAPLAAVAGALVSQRARLSERAVIVAESREDVVSGLRALADGETSPLVVTGSEADGRTVFVFPGQGSQRVGMGRELYDRYPVFARALDDAC
;
A
#
# COMPACT_ATOMS: atom_id res chain seq x y z
N GLY A 1 12.84 -9.44 -11.82
CA GLY A 1 13.75 -8.34 -11.39
C GLY A 1 14.49 -8.64 -10.09
N ARG A 2 15.49 -7.83 -9.73
CA ARG A 2 16.40 -8.03 -8.55
C ARG A 2 15.66 -8.18 -7.21
N LEU A 3 14.66 -7.33 -6.95
CA LEU A 3 13.94 -7.36 -5.67
C LEU A 3 13.06 -8.61 -5.53
N ALA A 4 12.43 -9.08 -6.62
CA ALA A 4 11.64 -10.32 -6.61
C ALA A 4 12.51 -11.53 -6.28
N ALA A 5 13.72 -11.61 -6.84
CA ALA A 5 14.68 -12.67 -6.53
C ALA A 5 15.14 -12.62 -5.07
N PHE A 6 15.42 -11.41 -4.54
CA PHE A 6 15.79 -11.23 -3.14
C PHE A 6 14.67 -11.66 -2.18
N VAL A 7 13.44 -11.17 -2.41
CA VAL A 7 12.28 -11.49 -1.57
C VAL A 7 11.96 -12.99 -1.64
N GLY A 8 12.09 -13.62 -2.80
CA GLY A 8 11.84 -15.07 -2.94
C GLY A 8 12.88 -15.96 -2.24
N GLY A 9 14.09 -15.45 -1.96
CA GLY A 9 15.18 -16.23 -1.35
C GLY A 9 15.56 -15.83 0.08
N THR A 10 14.86 -14.86 0.68
CA THR A 10 15.15 -14.39 2.04
C THR A 10 14.06 -14.79 3.03
N ASP A 11 14.46 -15.16 4.24
CA ASP A 11 13.55 -15.39 5.37
C ASP A 11 13.24 -14.11 6.17
N ALA A 12 13.78 -12.96 5.75
CA ALA A 12 13.50 -11.69 6.41
C ALA A 12 11.99 -11.38 6.39
N PRO A 13 11.40 -10.93 7.52
CA PRO A 13 10.00 -10.53 7.57
C PRO A 13 9.69 -9.45 6.52
N LEU A 14 8.55 -9.56 5.82
CA LEU A 14 8.16 -8.60 4.78
C LEU A 14 8.08 -7.17 5.31
N ALA A 15 7.62 -6.99 6.56
CA ALA A 15 7.59 -5.69 7.23
C ALA A 15 9.00 -5.06 7.37
N ALA A 16 10.04 -5.88 7.63
CA ALA A 16 11.41 -5.39 7.72
C ALA A 16 11.94 -4.97 6.34
N VAL A 17 11.64 -5.74 5.30
CA VAL A 17 11.99 -5.40 3.91
C VAL A 17 11.30 -4.09 3.49
N ALA A 18 9.99 -3.98 3.73
CA ALA A 18 9.22 -2.77 3.42
C ALA A 18 9.74 -1.55 4.20
N GLY A 19 10.01 -1.71 5.50
CA GLY A 19 10.58 -0.67 6.34
C GLY A 19 11.92 -0.16 5.80
N ALA A 20 12.83 -1.06 5.41
CA ALA A 20 14.11 -0.69 4.82
C ALA A 20 13.96 0.03 3.47
N LEU A 21 13.04 -0.42 2.60
CA LEU A 21 12.76 0.22 1.31
C LEU A 21 12.24 1.65 1.49
N VAL A 22 11.40 1.91 2.49
CA VAL A 22 10.82 3.23 2.73
C VAL A 22 11.77 4.18 3.46
N SER A 23 12.56 3.67 4.41
CA SER A 23 13.34 4.52 5.33
C SER A 23 14.83 4.65 4.99
N GLN A 24 15.40 3.70 4.23
CA GLN A 24 16.86 3.63 3.99
C GLN A 24 17.26 3.79 2.52
N ARG A 25 16.30 3.95 1.60
CA ARG A 25 16.56 4.13 0.17
C ARG A 25 16.12 5.51 -0.28
N ALA A 26 16.82 6.03 -1.29
CA ALA A 26 16.41 7.26 -1.95
C ALA A 26 15.04 7.08 -2.64
N ARG A 27 14.18 8.09 -2.52
CA ARG A 27 12.89 8.17 -3.21
C ARG A 27 13.09 8.86 -4.55
N LEU A 28 13.22 8.08 -5.61
CA LEU A 28 13.36 8.59 -6.99
C LEU A 28 12.02 9.08 -7.56
N SER A 29 12.01 9.65 -8.77
CA SER A 29 10.81 10.21 -9.38
C SER A 29 9.79 9.14 -9.78
N GLU A 30 10.23 8.06 -10.43
CA GLU A 30 9.37 6.93 -10.80
C GLU A 30 9.27 5.94 -9.65
N ARG A 31 8.05 5.71 -9.16
CA ARG A 31 7.79 4.97 -7.93
C ARG A 31 6.79 3.85 -8.21
N ALA A 32 6.97 2.76 -7.47
CA ALA A 32 6.03 1.66 -7.41
C ALA A 32 5.87 1.16 -5.97
N VAL A 33 4.65 0.79 -5.61
CA VAL A 33 4.29 0.21 -4.32
C VAL A 33 3.53 -1.08 -4.56
N ILE A 34 3.91 -2.14 -3.85
CA ILE A 34 3.18 -3.41 -3.85
C ILE A 34 2.38 -3.50 -2.56
N VAL A 35 1.05 -3.55 -2.67
CA VAL A 35 0.14 -3.74 -1.54
C VAL A 35 -0.26 -5.22 -1.52
N ALA A 36 0.24 -5.96 -0.54
CA ALA A 36 0.19 -7.42 -0.52
C ALA A 36 0.13 -7.95 0.91
N GLU A 37 -0.47 -9.13 1.09
CA GLU A 37 -0.60 -9.81 2.39
C GLU A 37 0.40 -10.96 2.54
N SER A 38 0.89 -11.51 1.42
CA SER A 38 1.80 -12.65 1.40
C SER A 38 3.09 -12.39 0.61
N ARG A 39 4.07 -13.29 0.76
CA ARG A 39 5.33 -13.21 0.02
C ARG A 39 5.12 -13.54 -1.45
N GLU A 40 4.23 -14.47 -1.73
CA GLU A 40 3.78 -14.87 -3.05
C GLU A 40 3.19 -13.67 -3.80
N ASP A 41 2.32 -12.90 -3.14
CA ASP A 41 1.74 -11.66 -3.69
C ASP A 41 2.82 -10.63 -4.00
N VAL A 42 3.78 -10.43 -3.09
CA VAL A 42 4.90 -9.50 -3.30
C VAL A 42 5.72 -9.92 -4.52
N VAL A 43 6.10 -11.19 -4.61
CA VAL A 43 6.89 -11.70 -5.74
C VAL A 43 6.11 -11.60 -7.05
N SER A 44 4.81 -11.92 -7.03
CA SER A 44 3.92 -11.80 -8.19
C SER A 44 3.81 -10.35 -8.66
N GLY A 45 3.51 -9.42 -7.76
CA GLY A 45 3.42 -7.98 -8.06
C GLY A 45 4.73 -7.40 -8.59
N LEU A 46 5.88 -7.82 -8.04
CA LEU A 46 7.20 -7.39 -8.53
C LEU A 46 7.56 -7.95 -9.92
N ARG A 47 7.02 -9.12 -10.30
CA ARG A 47 7.17 -9.67 -11.65
C ARG A 47 6.30 -8.90 -12.63
N ALA A 48 5.01 -8.74 -12.33
CA ALA A 48 4.09 -7.94 -13.14
C ALA A 48 4.64 -6.52 -13.38
N LEU A 49 5.16 -5.86 -12.32
CA LEU A 49 5.80 -4.56 -12.45
C LEU A 49 7.03 -4.58 -13.39
N ALA A 50 7.86 -5.61 -13.31
CA ALA A 50 9.05 -5.73 -14.16
C ALA A 50 8.69 -5.99 -15.63
N ASP A 51 7.59 -6.69 -15.86
CA ASP A 51 7.09 -7.05 -17.19
C ASP A 51 6.17 -5.96 -17.79
N GLY A 52 5.87 -4.90 -17.02
CA GLY A 52 5.01 -3.79 -17.44
C GLY A 52 3.51 -4.14 -17.45
N GLU A 53 3.12 -5.18 -16.73
CA GLU A 53 1.75 -5.67 -16.67
C GLU A 53 0.92 -4.95 -15.61
N THR A 54 -0.38 -4.82 -15.86
CA THR A 54 -1.33 -4.27 -14.88
C THR A 54 -1.63 -5.33 -13.82
N SER A 55 -1.59 -4.94 -12.54
CA SER A 55 -1.92 -5.82 -11.42
C SER A 55 -2.64 -5.04 -10.32
N PRO A 56 -3.67 -5.62 -9.67
CA PRO A 56 -4.38 -4.96 -8.57
C PRO A 56 -3.49 -4.75 -7.34
N LEU A 57 -2.35 -5.44 -7.26
CA LEU A 57 -1.37 -5.33 -6.16
C LEU A 57 -0.39 -4.17 -6.39
N VAL A 58 -0.31 -3.62 -7.61
CA VAL A 58 0.73 -2.69 -8.02
C VAL A 58 0.15 -1.30 -8.19
N VAL A 59 0.70 -0.34 -7.45
CA VAL A 59 0.46 1.09 -7.66
C VAL A 59 1.74 1.69 -8.19
N THR A 60 1.69 2.30 -9.38
CA THR A 60 2.80 3.07 -9.95
C THR A 60 2.45 4.54 -10.00
N GLY A 61 3.47 5.38 -10.03
CA GLY A 61 3.30 6.81 -10.22
C GLY A 61 4.62 7.55 -10.29
N SER A 62 4.58 8.71 -10.93
CA SER A 62 5.68 9.66 -10.96
C SER A 62 5.47 10.71 -9.86
N GLU A 63 6.56 11.26 -9.35
CA GLU A 63 6.51 12.39 -8.41
C GLU A 63 5.73 13.57 -9.02
N ALA A 64 4.83 14.14 -8.23
CA ALA A 64 4.01 15.28 -8.62
C ALA A 64 4.02 16.32 -7.50
N ASP A 65 4.22 17.58 -7.89
CA ASP A 65 4.12 18.72 -6.99
C ASP A 65 2.66 19.17 -6.86
N GLY A 66 2.25 19.54 -5.65
CA GLY A 66 0.90 20.03 -5.41
C GLY A 66 0.54 20.17 -3.94
N ARG A 67 -0.62 20.79 -3.69
CA ARG A 67 -1.22 20.85 -2.35
C ARG A 67 -2.21 19.72 -2.17
N THR A 68 -2.23 19.12 -0.99
CA THR A 68 -3.23 18.13 -0.58
C THR A 68 -4.55 18.81 -0.22
N VAL A 69 -5.67 18.25 -0.69
CA VAL A 69 -7.04 18.67 -0.32
C VAL A 69 -7.81 17.41 0.11
N PHE A 70 -8.59 17.52 1.19
CA PHE A 70 -9.53 16.49 1.60
C PHE A 70 -10.90 16.75 0.98
N VAL A 71 -11.44 15.78 0.24
CA VAL A 71 -12.79 15.84 -0.32
C VAL A 71 -13.70 14.94 0.51
N PHE A 72 -14.72 15.53 1.12
CA PHE A 72 -15.70 14.81 1.93
C PHE A 72 -16.92 14.47 1.05
N PRO A 73 -17.20 13.18 0.79
CA PRO A 73 -18.33 12.80 -0.05
C PRO A 73 -19.65 13.11 0.65
N GLY A 74 -20.66 13.48 -0.13
CA GLY A 74 -22.04 13.55 0.34
C GLY A 74 -22.68 12.16 0.51
N GLN A 75 -24.01 12.15 0.64
CA GLN A 75 -24.79 10.92 0.71
C GLN A 75 -24.75 10.16 -0.63
N GLY A 76 -24.63 8.82 -0.56
CA GLY A 76 -24.73 7.91 -1.71
C GLY A 76 -23.47 7.08 -1.98
N SER A 77 -22.33 7.46 -1.39
CA SER A 77 -21.07 6.71 -1.53
C SER A 77 -20.92 5.56 -0.53
N GLN A 78 -21.77 5.53 0.51
CA GLN A 78 -21.70 4.53 1.55
C GLN A 78 -22.13 3.16 1.05
N ARG A 79 -21.50 2.11 1.61
CA ARG A 79 -21.84 0.70 1.40
C ARG A 79 -22.05 0.04 2.75
N VAL A 80 -22.90 -0.98 2.80
CA VAL A 80 -23.20 -1.70 4.05
C VAL A 80 -21.90 -2.24 4.66
N GLY A 81 -21.66 -1.97 5.94
CA GLY A 81 -20.44 -2.38 6.65
C GLY A 81 -19.20 -1.53 6.37
N MET A 82 -19.31 -0.40 5.65
CA MET A 82 -18.20 0.53 5.45
C MET A 82 -17.57 0.94 6.79
N GLY A 83 -16.24 0.85 6.86
CA GLY A 83 -15.48 1.22 8.06
C GLY A 83 -15.39 0.14 9.14
N ARG A 84 -16.23 -0.92 9.12
CA ARG A 84 -16.23 -1.95 10.18
C ARG A 84 -14.87 -2.64 10.36
N GLU A 85 -14.29 -3.15 9.28
CA GLU A 85 -12.98 -3.81 9.35
C GLU A 85 -11.85 -2.86 9.77
N LEU A 86 -11.97 -1.58 9.42
CA LEU A 86 -11.02 -0.56 9.85
C LEU A 86 -11.15 -0.27 11.34
N TYR A 87 -12.38 -0.21 11.85
CA TYR A 87 -12.69 -0.06 13.27
C TYR A 87 -12.09 -1.22 14.08
N ASP A 88 -12.33 -2.46 13.65
CA ASP A 88 -11.86 -3.65 14.37
C ASP A 88 -10.32 -3.79 14.36
N ARG A 89 -9.66 -3.30 13.29
CA ARG A 89 -8.21 -3.52 13.09
C ARG A 89 -7.33 -2.35 13.53
N TYR A 90 -7.80 -1.10 13.39
CA TYR A 90 -6.95 0.08 13.53
C TYR A 90 -7.45 1.01 14.63
N PRO A 91 -6.80 1.04 15.81
CA PRO A 91 -7.23 1.84 16.96
C PRO A 91 -7.38 3.34 16.67
N VAL A 92 -6.56 3.89 15.76
CA VAL A 92 -6.66 5.29 15.34
C VAL A 92 -7.96 5.60 14.60
N PHE A 93 -8.44 4.66 13.78
CA PHE A 93 -9.71 4.81 13.07
C PHE A 93 -10.87 4.65 14.05
N ALA A 94 -10.82 3.63 14.92
CA ALA A 94 -11.85 3.39 15.93
C ALA A 94 -12.07 4.61 16.82
N ARG A 95 -10.98 5.13 17.41
CA ARG A 95 -11.04 6.32 18.27
C ARG A 95 -11.60 7.55 17.54
N ALA A 96 -11.15 7.81 16.31
CA ALA A 96 -11.63 8.95 15.54
C ALA A 96 -13.13 8.83 15.20
N LEU A 97 -13.63 7.60 15.00
CA LEU A 97 -15.05 7.37 14.77
C LEU A 97 -15.88 7.52 16.05
N ASP A 98 -15.39 6.97 17.17
CA ASP A 98 -16.04 7.09 18.48
C ASP A 98 -16.14 8.54 18.94
N ASP A 99 -15.10 9.36 18.72
CA ASP A 99 -15.08 10.78 19.08
C ASP A 99 -16.05 11.64 18.23
N ALA A 100 -16.46 11.14 17.05
CA ALA A 100 -17.31 11.87 16.10
C ALA A 100 -18.81 11.54 16.22
N CYS A 101 -19.16 10.50 16.98
CA CYS A 101 -20.52 10.00 17.17
C CYS A 101 -21.08 10.42 18.54
#